data_AF-A0A7I7M4W0-F1
#
_entry.id   AF-A0A7I7M4W0-F1
#
_cell.length_a   1.000
_cell.length_b   1.000
_cell.length_c   1.000
_cell.angle_alpha   90.00
_cell.angle_beta   90.00
_cell.angle_gamma   90.00
#
_symmetry.space_group_name_H-M   'P 1'
#
loop_
_entity.id
_entity.type
_entity.pdbx_description
1 polymer ?
#
loop_
_entity_poly.entity_id
_entity_poly.type
_entity_poly.pdbx_seq_one_letter_code
_entity_poly.pdbx_strand_id
1 'polypeptide(L)'
;MTAAELLAQAQHILARRAVRGSSSRTAAFLARRALEEIIDDRCDALDASAPSANTRSKLLVLKALDPDVGDTASMVWNRLSRACHVHAYELQPSVLEVQHLCHLLSEMLARTDG
;
A
#
# COMPACT_ATOMS: atom_id res chain seq x y z
N MET A 1 -6.17 -2.34 -13.23
CA MET A 1 -6.84 -1.48 -12.23
C MET A 1 -5.81 -0.50 -11.75
N THR A 2 -6.14 0.79 -11.73
CA THR A 2 -5.22 1.84 -11.25
C THR A 2 -5.04 1.76 -9.74
N ALA A 3 -4.01 2.44 -9.23
CA ALA A 3 -3.79 2.59 -7.79
C ALA A 3 -5.04 3.14 -7.06
N ALA A 4 -5.70 4.13 -7.65
CA ALA A 4 -6.92 4.75 -7.12
C ALA A 4 -8.10 3.76 -7.06
N GLU A 5 -8.30 2.95 -8.10
CA GLU A 5 -9.36 1.92 -8.13
C GLU A 5 -9.15 0.85 -7.05
N LEU A 6 -7.91 0.40 -6.88
CA LEU A 6 -7.53 -0.57 -5.85
C LEU A 6 -7.77 -0.02 -4.44
N LEU A 7 -7.41 1.25 -4.21
CA LEU A 7 -7.59 1.91 -2.93
C LEU A 7 -9.07 2.14 -2.60
N ALA A 8 -9.86 2.61 -3.57
CA ALA A 8 -11.30 2.78 -3.42
C ALA A 8 -11.99 1.47 -3.05
N GLN A 9 -11.59 0.36 -3.69
CA GLN A 9 -12.11 -0.96 -3.37
C GLN A 9 -11.71 -1.41 -1.94
N ALA A 10 -10.49 -1.15 -1.51
CA ALA A 10 -10.05 -1.45 -0.14
C ALA A 10 -10.89 -0.69 0.90
N GLN A 11 -11.11 0.61 0.67
CA GLN A 11 -11.94 1.46 1.53
C GLN A 11 -13.40 1.00 1.56
N HIS A 12 -13.96 0.61 0.41
CA HIS A 12 -15.33 0.08 0.33
C HIS A 12 -15.49 -1.22 1.14
N ILE A 13 -14.50 -2.12 1.11
CA ILE A 13 -14.50 -3.34 1.93
C ILE A 13 -14.48 -3.01 3.43
N LEU A 14 -13.70 -2.00 3.85
CA LEU A 14 -13.62 -1.56 5.24
C LEU A 14 -14.88 -0.83 5.72
N ALA A 15 -15.55 -0.11 4.82
CA ALA A 15 -16.77 0.66 5.11
C ALA A 15 -18.01 -0.24 5.26
N ARG A 16 -18.07 -1.36 4.54
CA ARG A 16 -19.09 -2.39 4.78
C ARG A 16 -18.82 -2.99 6.15
N ARG A 17 -19.78 -2.86 7.07
CA ARG A 17 -19.76 -3.46 8.41
C ARG A 17 -19.64 -4.98 8.26
N ALA A 18 -18.41 -5.47 8.14
CA ALA A 18 -18.17 -6.81 7.65
C ALA A 18 -18.24 -7.83 8.80
N VAL A 19 -19.00 -8.88 8.53
CA VAL A 19 -19.03 -10.14 9.25
C VAL A 19 -17.60 -10.71 9.32
N ARG A 20 -16.98 -10.62 10.51
CA ARG A 20 -15.70 -11.27 10.90
C ARG A 20 -14.46 -10.76 10.11
N GLY A 21 -13.28 -10.79 10.74
CA GLY A 21 -12.07 -10.10 10.27
C GLY A 21 -11.34 -10.69 9.05
N SER A 22 -12.02 -11.45 8.18
CA SER A 22 -11.51 -11.76 6.83
C SER A 22 -11.48 -10.50 5.94
N SER A 23 -12.40 -9.57 6.16
CA SER A 23 -12.54 -8.30 5.42
C SER A 23 -11.34 -7.36 5.55
N SER A 24 -10.75 -7.23 6.75
CA SER A 24 -9.61 -6.33 6.96
C SER A 24 -8.35 -6.82 6.22
N ARG A 25 -8.14 -8.14 6.16
CA ARG A 25 -7.01 -8.72 5.42
C ARG A 25 -7.18 -8.56 3.91
N THR A 26 -8.39 -8.78 3.38
CA THR A 26 -8.66 -8.52 1.95
C THR A 26 -8.43 -7.06 1.61
N ALA A 27 -8.88 -6.13 2.44
CA ALA A 27 -8.60 -4.71 2.26
C ALA A 27 -7.10 -4.40 2.32
N ALA A 28 -6.35 -5.00 3.24
CA ALA A 28 -4.89 -4.83 3.34
C ALA A 28 -4.18 -5.33 2.07
N PHE A 29 -4.64 -6.43 1.48
CA PHE A 29 -4.06 -6.95 0.22
C PHE A 29 -4.29 -5.99 -0.95
N LEU A 30 -5.51 -5.42 -1.08
CA LEU A 30 -5.83 -4.43 -2.10
C LEU A 30 -5.04 -3.13 -1.90
N ALA A 31 -4.93 -2.65 -0.66
CA ALA A 31 -4.12 -1.48 -0.34
C ALA A 31 -2.63 -1.74 -0.67
N ARG A 32 -2.09 -2.92 -0.38
CA ARG A 32 -0.70 -3.27 -0.74
C ARG A 32 -0.49 -3.22 -2.24
N ARG A 33 -1.46 -3.71 -3.01
CA ARG A 33 -1.43 -3.65 -4.47
C ARG A 33 -1.51 -2.22 -5.00
N ALA A 34 -2.34 -1.35 -4.40
CA ALA A 34 -2.39 0.06 -4.74
C ALA A 34 -1.04 0.74 -4.49
N LEU A 35 -0.39 0.45 -3.36
CA LEU A 35 0.94 1.00 -3.05
C LEU A 35 2.00 0.52 -4.04
N GLU A 36 1.96 -0.74 -4.45
CA GLU A 36 2.90 -1.29 -5.43
C GLU A 36 2.76 -0.58 -6.79
N GLU A 37 1.54 -0.19 -7.18
CA GLU A 37 1.31 0.64 -8.37
C GLU A 37 1.89 2.06 -8.19
N ILE A 38 1.64 2.72 -7.05
CA ILE A 38 2.20 4.06 -6.76
C ILE A 38 3.73 4.06 -6.81
N ILE A 39 4.36 3.00 -6.32
CA ILE A 39 5.82 2.83 -6.35
C ILE A 39 6.30 2.71 -7.80
N ASP A 40 5.60 1.95 -8.63
CA ASP A 40 5.93 1.75 -10.03
C ASP A 40 5.80 3.09 -10.79
N ASP A 41 4.67 3.77 -10.65
CA ASP A 41 4.42 5.09 -11.25
C ASP A 41 5.47 6.13 -10.81
N ARG A 42 5.86 6.13 -9.53
CA ARG A 42 6.87 7.07 -9.03
C ARG A 42 8.27 6.76 -9.53
N CYS A 43 8.64 5.49 -9.64
CA CYS A 43 9.91 5.09 -10.26
C CYS A 43 9.96 5.52 -11.74
N ASP A 44 8.86 5.36 -12.46
CA ASP A 44 8.75 5.79 -13.86
C ASP A 44 8.85 7.32 -14.00
N ALA A 45 8.18 8.08 -13.13
CA ALA A 45 8.26 9.55 -13.11
C ALA A 45 9.66 10.10 -12.78
N LEU A 46 10.52 9.30 -12.17
CA LEU A 46 11.91 9.65 -11.81
C LEU A 46 12.93 9.12 -12.83
N ASP A 47 12.50 8.66 -14.01
CA ASP A 47 13.34 7.99 -15.03
C ASP A 47 14.14 6.80 -14.48
N ALA A 48 13.63 6.17 -13.41
CA ALA A 48 14.25 5.05 -12.70
C ALA A 48 13.43 3.76 -12.83
N SER A 49 12.72 3.61 -13.95
CA SER A 49 11.89 2.45 -14.23
C SER A 49 12.67 1.14 -14.11
N ALA A 50 12.16 0.22 -13.28
CA ALA A 50 12.80 -1.04 -12.98
C ALA A 50 11.78 -2.19 -13.01
N PRO A 51 11.22 -2.55 -14.19
CA PRO A 51 10.07 -3.46 -14.29
C PRO A 51 10.35 -4.87 -13.76
N SER A 52 11.60 -5.33 -13.82
CA SER A 52 12.03 -6.65 -13.30
C SER A 52 12.39 -6.64 -11.81
N ALA A 53 12.51 -5.47 -11.19
CA ALA A 53 12.87 -5.35 -9.79
C ALA A 53 11.68 -5.68 -8.88
N ASN A 54 11.95 -6.38 -7.78
CA ASN A 54 10.94 -6.57 -6.74
C ASN A 54 10.65 -5.23 -6.02
N THR A 55 9.51 -5.15 -5.32
CA THR A 55 9.09 -3.91 -4.63
C THR A 55 10.12 -3.41 -3.62
N ARG A 56 10.84 -4.29 -2.91
CA ARG A 56 11.87 -3.87 -1.95
C ARG A 56 13.03 -3.15 -2.65
N SER A 57 13.44 -3.62 -3.81
CA SER A 57 14.47 -2.96 -4.62
C SER A 57 13.98 -1.59 -5.13
N LYS A 58 12.73 -1.51 -5.61
CA LYS A 58 12.12 -0.22 -6.04
C LYS A 58 12.02 0.78 -4.88
N LEU A 59 11.68 0.32 -3.68
CA LEU A 59 11.69 1.15 -2.47
C LEU A 59 13.07 1.70 -2.12
N LEU A 60 14.15 0.94 -2.36
CA LEU A 60 15.51 1.45 -2.17
C LEU A 60 15.86 2.54 -3.19
N VAL A 61 15.42 2.38 -4.43
CA VAL A 61 15.55 3.43 -5.46
C VAL A 61 14.80 4.69 -5.03
N LEU A 62 13.55 4.56 -4.58
CA LEU A 62 12.79 5.70 -4.08
C LEU A 62 13.45 6.37 -2.88
N LYS A 63 13.97 5.62 -1.91
CA LYS A 63 14.72 6.21 -0.78
C LYS A 63 15.94 7.02 -1.22
N ALA A 64 16.53 6.70 -2.36
CA ALA A 64 17.69 7.42 -2.90
C ALA A 64 17.30 8.65 -3.73
N LEU A 65 16.21 8.57 -4.51
CA LEU A 65 15.81 9.61 -5.47
C LEU A 65 14.69 10.53 -4.97
N ASP A 66 13.86 10.03 -4.06
CA ASP A 66 12.75 10.74 -3.42
C ASP A 66 12.58 10.24 -1.96
N PRO A 67 13.45 10.67 -1.04
CA PRO A 67 13.50 10.12 0.32
C PRO A 67 12.18 10.23 1.09
N ASP A 68 11.46 11.34 0.92
CA ASP A 68 10.19 11.59 1.61
C ASP A 68 9.12 10.57 1.22
N VAL A 69 8.99 10.29 -0.08
CA VAL A 69 8.10 9.25 -0.60
C VAL A 69 8.64 7.86 -0.28
N GLY A 70 9.94 7.63 -0.44
CA GLY A 70 10.60 6.34 -0.23
C GLY A 70 10.49 5.82 1.21
N ASP A 71 10.64 6.70 2.21
CA ASP A 71 10.50 6.33 3.62
C ASP A 71 9.05 6.03 3.99
N THR A 72 8.11 6.87 3.54
CA THR A 72 6.68 6.66 3.76
C THR A 72 6.22 5.37 3.10
N ALA A 73 6.53 5.17 1.81
CA ALA A 73 6.19 3.98 1.05
C ALA A 73 6.76 2.72 1.69
N SER A 74 8.01 2.77 2.17
CA SER A 74 8.63 1.62 2.83
C SER A 74 7.95 1.25 4.14
N MET A 75 7.62 2.25 4.95
CA MET A 75 6.91 2.04 6.22
C MET A 75 5.52 1.44 5.98
N VAL A 76 4.76 1.99 5.04
CA VAL A 76 3.42 1.48 4.69
C VAL A 76 3.49 0.08 4.06
N TRP A 77 4.42 -0.17 3.14
CA TRP A 77 4.57 -1.48 2.47
C TRP A 77 4.89 -2.59 3.48
N ASN A 78 5.77 -2.31 4.45
CA ASN A 78 6.08 -3.27 5.51
C ASN A 78 4.86 -3.58 6.38
N ARG A 79 4.09 -2.56 6.78
CA ARG A 79 2.87 -2.75 7.59
C ARG A 79 1.79 -3.51 6.85
N LEU A 80 1.54 -3.18 5.59
CA LEU A 80 0.57 -3.89 4.74
C LEU A 80 0.99 -5.32 4.46
N SER A 81 2.28 -5.56 4.20
CA SER A 81 2.82 -6.91 4.02
C SER A 81 2.56 -7.77 5.26
N ARG A 82 2.86 -7.25 6.45
CA ARG A 82 2.54 -7.93 7.72
C ARG A 82 1.04 -8.18 7.89
N ALA A 83 0.19 -7.20 7.61
CA ALA A 83 -1.26 -7.36 7.67
C ALA A 83 -1.81 -8.43 6.72
N CYS A 84 -1.12 -8.68 5.60
CA CYS A 84 -1.48 -9.74 4.65
C CYS A 84 -1.10 -11.14 5.12
N HIS A 85 -0.10 -11.30 6.00
CA HIS A 85 0.34 -12.61 6.46
C HIS A 85 -0.71 -13.29 7.36
N VAL A 86 -0.74 -14.62 7.29
CA VAL A 86 -1.59 -15.48 8.12
C VAL A 86 -0.67 -16.37 8.94
N HIS A 87 -0.44 -15.99 10.19
CA HIS A 87 0.19 -16.87 11.17
C HIS A 87 -0.86 -17.33 12.18
N ALA A 88 -0.82 -18.61 12.56
CA ALA A 88 -1.85 -19.26 13.38
C ALA A 88 -2.08 -18.60 14.76
N TYR A 89 -1.12 -17.80 15.23
CA TYR A 89 -1.16 -17.10 16.51
C TYR A 89 -1.08 -15.57 16.39
N GLU A 90 -1.10 -15.02 15.16
CA GLU A 90 -1.09 -13.57 14.98
C GLU A 90 -2.52 -13.01 15.07
N LEU A 91 -2.64 -11.93 15.85
CA LEU A 91 -3.84 -11.11 15.87
C LEU A 91 -4.12 -10.59 14.45
N GLN A 92 -5.38 -10.68 14.03
CA GLN A 92 -5.80 -10.13 12.74
C GLN A 92 -5.54 -8.62 12.70
N PRO A 93 -5.16 -8.06 11.54
CA PRO A 93 -5.00 -6.63 11.41
C PRO A 93 -6.32 -5.94 11.76
N SER A 94 -6.26 -4.95 12.65
CA SER A 94 -7.45 -4.22 13.05
C SER A 94 -7.97 -3.40 11.87
N VAL A 95 -9.30 -3.23 11.80
CA VAL A 95 -9.93 -2.39 10.77
C VAL A 95 -9.36 -0.97 10.80
N LEU A 96 -9.15 -0.41 12.01
CA LEU A 96 -8.58 0.92 12.20
C LEU A 96 -7.15 1.04 11.66
N GLU A 97 -6.33 -0.01 11.85
CA GLU A 97 -4.97 -0.03 11.31
C GLU A 97 -4.98 -0.01 9.78
N VAL A 98 -5.81 -0.85 9.15
CA VAL A 98 -5.90 -0.89 7.68
C VAL A 98 -6.49 0.41 7.12
N GLN A 99 -7.46 1.02 7.81
CA GLN A 99 -8.01 2.33 7.45
C GLN A 99 -6.95 3.43 7.50
N HIS A 100 -6.15 3.47 8.56
CA HIS A 100 -5.05 4.43 8.69
C HIS A 100 -4.04 4.27 7.56
N LEU A 101 -3.67 3.04 7.20
CA LEU A 101 -2.78 2.79 6.06
C LEU A 101 -3.41 3.26 4.75
N CYS A 102 -4.70 2.99 4.51
CA CYS A 102 -5.41 3.48 3.31
C CYS A 102 -5.45 5.01 3.23
N HIS A 103 -5.52 5.69 4.38
CA HIS A 103 -5.47 7.15 4.42
C HIS A 103 -4.10 7.67 3.96
N LEU A 104 -3.00 7.10 4.47
CA LEU A 104 -1.65 7.45 4.03
C LEU A 104 -1.45 7.25 2.52
N LEU A 105 -1.98 6.16 1.94
CA LEU A 105 -1.95 5.97 0.48
C LEU A 105 -2.72 7.05 -0.27
N SER A 106 -3.85 7.51 0.26
CA SER A 106 -4.65 8.56 -0.38
C SER A 106 -3.89 9.88 -0.39
N GLU A 107 -3.18 10.20 0.69
CA GLU A 107 -2.32 11.37 0.78
C GLU A 107 -1.12 11.27 -0.17
N MET A 108 -0.53 10.07 -0.33
CA MET A 108 0.54 9.84 -1.29
C MET A 108 0.06 10.05 -2.73
N LEU A 109 -1.06 9.45 -3.13
CA LEU A 109 -1.64 9.63 -4.47
C LEU A 109 -1.87 11.11 -4.80
N ALA A 110 -2.43 11.87 -3.87
CA ALA A 110 -2.66 13.29 -4.05
C ALA A 110 -1.38 14.11 -4.25
N ARG A 111 -0.22 13.61 -3.79
CA ARG A 111 1.10 14.25 -3.99
C ARG A 111 1.78 13.81 -5.28
N THR A 112 1.46 12.62 -5.80
CA THR A 112 2.05 12.10 -7.04
C THR A 112 1.34 12.61 -8.29
N ASP A 113 0.06 12.96 -8.18
CA ASP A 113 -0.77 13.49 -9.28
C ASP A 113 -0.57 15.01 -9.55
N GLY A 114 0.23 15.71 -8.74
CA GLY A 114 0.49 17.15 -8.84
C GLY A 114 1.92 17.47 -9.27
#